data_AF-A0A2U1NRF8-F1
#
_entry.id   AF-A0A2U1NRF8-F1
#
_cell.length_a   1.000
_cell.length_b   1.000
_cell.length_c   1.000
_cell.angle_alpha   90.00
_cell.angle_beta   90.00
_cell.angle_gamma   90.00
#
_symmetry.space_group_name_H-M   'P 1'
#
loop_
_entity.id
_entity.type
_entity.pdbx_description
1 polymer ?
#
loop_
_entity_poly.entity_id
_entity_poly.type
_entity_poly.pdbx_seq_one_letter_code
_entity_poly.pdbx_strand_id
1 'polypeptide(L)'
;MVAASEMIFHVTFRRSALKEGLQITGAAMVNLRPSLGLQEIEELMKKNSKSKWGNKFGMMLLPVYYHKKGSDPLQYLKRAKTMIDKKKLSCEALLVYKLAYFVTKILGGKFASLLNYRIVCNTSFTFSNVVGPKEEFMIAGVPVTYIRTTSSSLPHGITMHMVSYAGRADMQILVAKDLIPHPEELAKCFEDALLEMKEAALPKPSEIQSKSPQIFG
;
A
#
# COMPACT_ATOMS: atom_id res chain seq x y z
N MET A 1 4.65 1.06 9.10
CA MET A 1 3.99 1.81 8.00
C MET A 1 4.93 2.74 7.22
N VAL A 2 6.26 2.54 7.33
CA VAL A 2 7.27 3.28 6.55
C VAL A 2 7.25 2.83 5.08
N ALA A 3 7.06 1.53 4.81
CA ALA A 3 6.99 1.00 3.44
C ALA A 3 5.81 1.50 2.58
N ALA A 4 4.68 1.91 3.19
CA ALA A 4 3.56 2.51 2.44
C ALA A 4 3.87 3.95 1.96
N SER A 5 4.92 4.57 2.53
CA SER A 5 5.44 5.86 2.07
C SER A 5 6.31 5.73 0.82
N GLU A 6 6.77 4.52 0.47
CA GLU A 6 7.86 4.30 -0.48
C GLU A 6 7.44 3.57 -1.76
N MET A 7 6.15 3.27 -1.94
CA MET A 7 5.68 2.56 -3.13
C MET A 7 4.66 3.40 -3.90
N ILE A 8 5.06 3.85 -5.09
CA ILE A 8 4.27 4.73 -5.94
C ILE A 8 4.12 4.14 -7.33
N PHE A 9 2.92 4.33 -7.85
CA PHE A 9 2.41 3.86 -9.12
C PHE A 9 3.03 4.61 -10.29
N HIS A 10 3.81 3.90 -11.11
CA HIS A 10 4.17 4.34 -12.44
C HIS A 10 3.56 3.36 -13.45
N VAL A 11 2.37 3.68 -13.97
CA VAL A 11 1.70 2.86 -15.00
C VAL A 11 1.83 3.55 -16.34
N THR A 12 2.56 2.93 -17.27
CA THR A 12 2.73 3.44 -18.64
C THR A 12 1.63 2.87 -19.53
N PHE A 13 0.55 3.63 -19.78
CA PHE A 13 -0.47 3.25 -20.77
C PHE A 13 -0.04 3.66 -22.19
N ARG A 14 -0.17 2.76 -23.18
CA ARG A 14 -0.01 3.08 -24.61
C ARG A 14 -1.36 3.35 -25.28
N ARG A 15 -1.40 4.41 -26.10
CA ARG A 15 -2.43 4.85 -27.09
C ARG A 15 -3.64 5.66 -26.59
N SER A 16 -3.38 6.71 -25.84
CA SER A 16 -3.88 8.08 -26.09
C SER A 16 -3.01 9.00 -25.22
N ALA A 17 -2.70 10.23 -25.67
CA ALA A 17 -1.88 11.12 -24.85
C ALA A 17 -2.64 11.46 -23.56
N LEU A 18 -2.34 10.75 -22.47
CA LEU A 18 -2.95 11.00 -21.17
C LEU A 18 -2.75 12.48 -20.83
N LYS A 19 -3.84 13.13 -20.43
CA LYS A 19 -3.81 14.54 -20.05
C LYS A 19 -3.05 14.67 -18.74
N GLU A 20 -2.15 15.64 -18.68
CA GLU A 20 -1.49 16.04 -17.44
C GLU A 20 -2.55 16.31 -16.36
N GLY A 21 -2.36 15.77 -15.15
CA GLY A 21 -3.30 15.91 -14.06
C GLY A 21 -4.53 15.00 -14.13
N LEU A 22 -4.58 14.02 -15.04
CA LEU A 22 -5.65 13.01 -15.04
C LEU A 22 -5.67 12.29 -13.68
N GLN A 23 -6.81 12.36 -12.99
CA GLN A 23 -6.98 11.71 -11.70
C GLN A 23 -7.37 10.24 -11.89
N ILE A 24 -6.64 9.36 -11.20
CA ILE A 24 -6.89 7.94 -11.03
C ILE A 24 -7.20 7.73 -9.55
N THR A 25 -8.39 7.24 -9.22
CA THR A 25 -8.80 7.03 -7.83
C THR A 25 -8.55 5.59 -7.43
N GLY A 26 -7.65 5.36 -6.47
CA GLY A 26 -7.43 4.07 -5.84
C GLY A 26 -8.17 3.94 -4.51
N ALA A 27 -8.36 2.70 -4.06
CA ALA A 27 -8.76 2.37 -2.70
C ALA A 27 -7.56 1.82 -1.93
N ALA A 28 -7.27 2.36 -0.74
CA ALA A 28 -6.26 1.79 0.14
C ALA A 28 -6.88 1.22 1.42
N MET A 29 -6.50 -0.01 1.72
CA MET A 29 -6.88 -0.67 2.96
C MET A 29 -5.81 -0.40 4.02
N VAL A 30 -6.23 0.13 5.16
CA VAL A 30 -5.35 0.44 6.29
C VAL A 30 -5.73 -0.38 7.49
N ASN A 31 -4.71 -0.95 8.14
CA ASN A 31 -4.91 -1.61 9.42
C ASN A 31 -5.21 -0.55 10.48
N LEU A 32 -6.36 -0.67 11.14
CA LEU A 32 -6.79 0.24 12.22
C LEU A 32 -6.37 -0.27 13.59
N ARG A 33 -5.74 -1.44 13.66
CA ARG A 33 -5.13 -1.93 14.89
C ARG A 33 -3.88 -1.10 15.20
N PRO A 34 -3.58 -0.85 16.48
CA PRO A 34 -2.22 -0.51 16.89
C PRO A 34 -1.25 -1.52 16.27
N SER A 35 -0.04 -1.11 15.89
CA SER A 35 0.96 -2.05 15.38
C SER A 35 1.38 -2.99 16.50
N LEU A 36 0.87 -4.22 16.48
CA LEU A 36 0.99 -5.21 17.57
C LEU A 36 2.22 -6.12 17.34
N GLY A 37 2.93 -6.45 18.42
CA GLY A 37 4.03 -7.43 18.42
C GLY A 37 3.52 -8.88 18.59
N LEU A 38 4.43 -9.86 18.50
CA LEU A 38 4.12 -11.28 18.70
C LEU A 38 3.53 -11.57 20.10
N GLN A 39 4.00 -10.88 21.14
CA GLN A 39 3.52 -11.01 22.53
C GLN A 39 2.02 -10.75 22.69
N GLU A 40 1.44 -9.85 21.90
CA GLU A 40 0.01 -9.55 21.99
C GLU A 40 -0.87 -10.53 21.20
N ILE A 41 -0.30 -11.31 20.26
CA ILE A 41 -1.01 -12.41 19.60
C ILE A 41 -1.34 -13.50 20.63
N GLU A 42 -0.40 -13.82 21.53
CA GLU A 42 -0.64 -14.73 22.65
C GLU A 42 -1.70 -14.19 23.61
N GLU A 43 -1.71 -12.88 23.86
CA GLU A 43 -2.76 -12.24 24.67
C GLU A 43 -4.13 -12.27 23.98
N LEU A 44 -4.18 -12.11 22.65
CA LEU A 44 -5.41 -12.23 21.85
C LEU A 44 -5.96 -13.66 21.84
N MET A 45 -5.10 -14.68 22.00
CA MET A 45 -5.51 -16.09 22.11
C MET A 45 -6.07 -16.46 23.49
N LYS A 46 -5.89 -15.62 24.53
CA LYS A 46 -6.46 -15.87 25.87
C LYS A 46 -7.97 -15.66 25.85
N LYS A 47 -8.73 -16.66 26.32
CA LYS A 47 -10.21 -16.68 26.36
C LYS A 47 -10.89 -15.48 27.04
N ASN A 48 -10.17 -14.70 27.85
CA ASN A 48 -10.69 -13.56 28.62
C ASN A 48 -9.98 -12.22 28.34
N SER A 49 -9.28 -12.08 27.20
CA SER A 49 -8.62 -10.81 26.89
C SER A 49 -9.65 -9.72 26.54
N LYS A 50 -9.44 -8.49 27.04
CA LYS A 50 -10.25 -7.31 26.71
C LYS A 50 -10.15 -6.92 25.23
N SER A 51 -9.17 -7.46 24.52
CA SER A 51 -8.99 -7.26 23.08
C SER A 51 -9.83 -8.28 22.29
N LYS A 52 -10.94 -7.79 21.71
CA LYS A 52 -11.80 -8.60 20.85
C LYS A 52 -11.02 -9.18 19.66
N TRP A 53 -11.07 -10.50 19.50
CA TRP A 53 -10.61 -11.21 18.30
C TRP A 53 -11.36 -10.69 17.05
N GLY A 54 -10.62 -10.23 16.04
CA GLY A 54 -11.20 -9.73 14.78
C GLY A 54 -10.27 -8.81 13.99
N ASN A 55 -10.44 -8.78 12.67
CA ASN A 55 -9.68 -7.88 11.80
C ASN A 55 -10.33 -6.48 11.78
N LYS A 56 -9.59 -5.46 12.24
CA LYS A 56 -10.03 -4.06 12.13
C LYS A 56 -9.22 -3.37 11.06
N PHE A 57 -9.81 -3.19 9.89
CA PHE A 57 -9.24 -2.42 8.81
C PHE A 57 -10.25 -1.38 8.33
N GLY A 58 -9.74 -0.28 7.82
CA GLY A 58 -10.52 0.78 7.21
C GLY A 58 -10.12 0.97 5.76
N MET A 59 -10.93 1.71 5.03
CA MET A 59 -10.68 2.07 3.64
C MET A 59 -10.46 3.58 3.55
N MET A 60 -9.49 4.00 2.75
CA MET A 60 -9.28 5.40 2.37
C MET A 60 -9.19 5.51 0.85
N LEU A 61 -9.76 6.56 0.27
CA LEU A 61 -9.63 6.81 -1.17
C LEU A 61 -8.35 7.60 -1.45
N LEU A 62 -7.59 7.14 -2.43
CA LEU A 62 -6.32 7.72 -2.87
C LEU A 62 -6.46 8.34 -4.25
N PRO A 63 -6.54 9.68 -4.36
CA PRO A 63 -6.45 10.35 -5.64
C PRO A 63 -4.98 10.38 -6.09
N VAL A 64 -4.66 9.64 -7.15
CA VAL A 64 -3.34 9.67 -7.80
C VAL A 64 -3.48 10.47 -9.08
N TYR A 65 -2.57 11.42 -9.30
CA TYR A 65 -2.60 12.28 -10.49
C TYR A 65 -1.54 11.82 -11.46
N TYR A 66 -1.94 11.59 -12.70
CA TYR A 66 -1.02 11.33 -13.80
C TYR A 66 -0.20 12.59 -14.07
N HIS A 67 1.09 12.38 -14.26
CA HIS A 67 2.02 13.43 -14.62
C HIS A 67 2.95 12.90 -15.71
N LYS A 68 3.19 13.72 -16.74
CA LYS A 68 4.04 13.36 -17.87
C LYS A 68 5.49 13.21 -17.44
N LYS A 69 6.15 12.29 -18.12
CA LYS A 69 7.57 11.95 -17.94
C LYS A 69 8.44 13.22 -18.09
N GLY A 70 9.23 13.55 -17.07
CA GLY A 70 10.13 14.71 -17.09
C GLY A 70 10.37 15.40 -15.73
N SER A 71 9.58 15.11 -14.69
CA SER A 71 9.85 15.63 -13.34
C SER A 71 10.67 14.66 -12.50
N ASP A 72 11.48 15.22 -11.60
CA ASP A 72 12.28 14.50 -10.61
C ASP A 72 11.44 13.42 -9.87
N PRO A 73 11.85 12.14 -9.90
CA PRO A 73 11.13 11.03 -9.25
C PRO A 73 10.90 11.27 -7.76
N LEU A 74 11.80 12.00 -7.08
CA LEU A 74 11.64 12.35 -5.68
C LEU A 74 10.53 13.37 -5.42
N GLN A 75 10.17 14.19 -6.41
CA GLN A 75 9.03 15.10 -6.28
C GLN A 75 7.70 14.33 -6.24
N TYR A 76 7.56 13.28 -7.05
CA TYR A 76 6.40 12.39 -6.96
C TYR A 76 6.32 11.74 -5.60
N LEU A 77 7.45 11.25 -5.09
CA LEU A 77 7.55 10.68 -3.76
C LEU A 77 7.09 11.64 -2.66
N LYS A 78 7.57 12.88 -2.69
CA LYS A 78 7.18 13.93 -1.73
C LYS A 78 5.68 14.26 -1.83
N ARG A 79 5.12 14.34 -3.04
CA ARG A 79 3.68 14.63 -3.24
C ARG A 79 2.81 13.49 -2.71
N ALA A 80 3.13 12.25 -3.07
CA ALA A 80 2.40 11.08 -2.61
C ALA A 80 2.49 10.94 -1.08
N LYS A 81 3.68 11.13 -0.49
CA LYS A 81 3.89 11.14 0.95
C LYS A 81 3.01 12.18 1.65
N THR A 82 3.02 13.42 1.15
CA THR A 82 2.20 14.51 1.69
C THR A 82 0.71 14.18 1.63
N MET A 83 0.24 13.63 0.51
CA MET A 83 -1.15 13.20 0.34
C MET A 83 -1.53 12.10 1.34
N ILE A 84 -0.69 11.07 1.47
CA ILE A 84 -0.91 9.94 2.39
C ILE A 84 -0.89 10.42 3.85
N ASP A 85 0.05 11.28 4.23
CA ASP A 85 0.14 11.80 5.59
C ASP A 85 -1.07 12.68 5.94
N LYS A 86 -1.57 13.48 4.99
CA LYS A 86 -2.84 14.21 5.15
C LYS A 86 -4.04 13.28 5.31
N LYS A 87 -4.10 12.18 4.55
CA LYS A 87 -5.16 11.15 4.63
C LYS A 87 -5.13 10.35 5.95
N LYS A 88 -3.95 10.18 6.55
CA LYS A 88 -3.86 9.61 7.91
C LYS A 88 -4.45 10.56 8.94
N LEU A 89 -4.13 11.86 8.84
CA LEU A 89 -4.62 12.89 9.76
C LEU A 89 -6.13 13.09 9.66
N SER A 90 -6.74 12.89 8.48
CA SER A 90 -8.19 13.06 8.29
C SER A 90 -9.05 11.99 9.00
N CYS A 91 -8.43 10.96 9.59
CA CYS A 91 -9.13 9.84 10.24
C CYS A 91 -10.20 9.17 9.34
N GLU A 92 -10.10 9.33 8.01
CA GLU A 92 -11.11 8.87 7.04
C GLU A 92 -11.38 7.37 7.20
N ALA A 93 -10.32 6.58 7.31
CA ALA A 93 -10.43 5.14 7.47
C ALA A 93 -11.16 4.72 8.77
N LEU A 94 -10.97 5.47 9.86
CA LEU A 94 -11.67 5.22 11.12
C LEU A 94 -13.16 5.56 11.00
N LEU A 95 -13.48 6.67 10.33
CA LEU A 95 -14.86 7.10 10.09
C LEU A 95 -15.59 6.12 9.18
N VAL A 96 -14.97 5.72 8.06
CA VAL A 96 -15.51 4.73 7.13
C VAL A 96 -15.75 3.39 7.83
N TYR A 97 -14.81 2.94 8.67
CA TYR A 97 -15.00 1.71 9.45
C TYR A 97 -16.19 1.80 10.41
N LYS A 98 -16.32 2.91 11.16
CA LYS A 98 -17.45 3.12 12.08
C LYS A 98 -18.77 3.19 11.33
N LEU A 99 -18.80 3.89 10.20
CA LEU A 99 -19.99 4.00 9.35
C LEU A 99 -20.37 2.63 8.78
N ALA A 100 -19.41 1.86 8.27
CA ALA A 100 -19.64 0.51 7.76
C ALA A 100 -20.19 -0.42 8.86
N TYR A 101 -19.64 -0.33 10.08
CA TYR A 101 -20.15 -1.07 11.23
C TYR A 101 -21.60 -0.68 11.55
N PHE A 102 -21.92 0.61 11.57
CA PHE A 102 -23.26 1.11 11.83
C PHE A 102 -24.26 0.70 10.75
N VAL A 103 -23.89 0.86 9.48
CA VAL A 103 -24.68 0.42 8.31
C VAL A 103 -24.94 -1.08 8.37
N THR A 104 -23.93 -1.88 8.66
CA THR A 104 -24.08 -3.35 8.80
C THR A 104 -25.03 -3.69 9.95
N LYS A 105 -24.95 -2.96 11.06
CA LYS A 105 -25.80 -3.19 12.24
C LYS A 105 -27.27 -2.80 12.01
N ILE A 106 -27.53 -1.73 11.26
CA ILE A 106 -28.90 -1.21 11.04
C ILE A 106 -29.54 -1.77 9.77
N LEU A 107 -28.83 -1.70 8.65
CA LEU A 107 -29.32 -2.07 7.32
C LEU A 107 -28.97 -3.51 6.93
N GLY A 108 -28.17 -4.20 7.75
CA GLY A 108 -27.76 -5.58 7.55
C GLY A 108 -26.58 -5.76 6.60
N GLY A 109 -26.02 -6.97 6.60
CA GLY A 109 -24.83 -7.32 5.82
C GLY A 109 -25.00 -7.24 4.30
N LYS A 110 -26.21 -7.49 3.78
CA LYS A 110 -26.50 -7.40 2.33
C LYS A 110 -26.31 -5.98 1.80
N PHE A 111 -26.86 -4.99 2.50
CA PHE A 111 -26.73 -3.60 2.11
C PHE A 111 -25.30 -3.10 2.27
N ALA A 112 -24.64 -3.48 3.37
CA ALA A 112 -23.23 -3.16 3.58
C ALA A 112 -22.33 -3.74 2.47
N SER A 113 -22.58 -4.97 2.03
CA SER A 113 -21.86 -5.61 0.92
C SER A 113 -22.09 -4.87 -0.40
N LEU A 114 -23.34 -4.50 -0.72
CA LEU A 114 -23.67 -3.74 -1.92
C LEU A 114 -22.99 -2.37 -1.94
N LEU A 115 -22.96 -1.67 -0.80
CA LEU A 115 -22.28 -0.38 -0.67
C LEU A 115 -20.77 -0.51 -0.89
N ASN A 116 -20.14 -1.51 -0.27
CA ASN A 116 -18.73 -1.81 -0.48
C ASN A 116 -18.47 -2.13 -1.96
N TYR A 117 -19.27 -2.98 -2.58
CA TYR A 117 -19.18 -3.31 -4.00
C TYR A 117 -19.21 -2.05 -4.87
N ARG A 118 -20.17 -1.14 -4.63
CA ARG A 118 -20.27 0.14 -5.36
C ARG A 118 -19.03 1.03 -5.19
N ILE A 119 -18.49 1.15 -3.98
CA ILE A 119 -17.28 1.96 -3.74
C ILE A 119 -16.10 1.38 -4.53
N VAL A 120 -15.92 0.07 -4.42
CA VAL A 120 -14.83 -0.68 -5.04
C VAL A 120 -14.92 -0.61 -6.57
N CYS A 121 -16.11 -0.78 -7.17
CA CYS A 121 -16.32 -0.60 -8.62
C CYS A 121 -15.99 0.81 -9.15
N ASN A 122 -16.07 1.85 -8.31
CA ASN A 122 -15.77 3.23 -8.70
C ASN A 122 -14.30 3.61 -8.47
N THR A 123 -13.43 2.63 -8.20
CA THR A 123 -11.99 2.85 -8.02
C THR A 123 -11.21 2.00 -9.01
N SER A 124 -10.08 2.52 -9.49
CA SER A 124 -9.28 1.90 -10.56
C SER A 124 -8.36 0.79 -10.05
N PHE A 125 -7.91 0.88 -8.80
CA PHE A 125 -7.03 -0.10 -8.18
C PHE A 125 -7.24 -0.19 -6.68
N THR A 126 -6.88 -1.34 -6.10
CA THR A 126 -6.78 -1.50 -4.63
C THR A 126 -5.33 -1.67 -4.21
N PHE A 127 -4.95 -1.00 -3.12
CA PHE A 127 -3.64 -1.13 -2.48
C PHE A 127 -3.81 -1.52 -1.01
N SER A 128 -2.95 -2.38 -0.49
CA SER A 128 -2.93 -2.73 0.93
C SER A 128 -1.53 -3.07 1.40
N ASN A 129 -1.28 -2.88 2.69
CA ASN A 129 0.01 -3.17 3.30
C ASN A 129 -0.18 -3.92 4.62
N VAL A 130 0.48 -5.07 4.74
CA VAL A 130 0.50 -5.89 5.94
C VAL A 130 1.94 -5.99 6.44
N VAL A 131 2.18 -5.45 7.63
CA VAL A 131 3.46 -5.64 8.32
C VAL A 131 3.46 -7.02 8.95
N GLY A 132 4.20 -7.95 8.36
CA GLY A 132 4.40 -9.29 8.90
C GLY A 132 5.55 -9.36 9.93
N PRO A 133 5.85 -10.57 10.43
CA PRO A 133 6.88 -10.79 11.42
C PRO A 133 8.27 -10.32 10.95
N LYS A 134 9.02 -9.71 11.86
CA LYS A 134 10.41 -9.32 11.62
C LYS A 134 11.37 -10.49 11.71
N GLU A 135 11.00 -11.51 12.49
CA GLU A 135 11.79 -12.70 12.75
C GLU A 135 11.34 -13.84 11.85
N GLU A 136 12.30 -14.68 11.47
CA GLU A 136 12.02 -15.95 10.81
C GLU A 136 11.35 -16.90 11.80
N PHE A 137 10.42 -17.72 11.30
CA PHE A 137 9.72 -18.68 12.14
C PHE A 137 9.41 -19.95 11.37
N MET A 138 9.06 -21.00 12.12
CA MET A 138 8.73 -22.31 11.59
C MET A 138 7.27 -22.64 11.85
N ILE A 139 6.62 -23.30 10.89
CA ILE A 139 5.29 -23.89 11.05
C ILE A 139 5.48 -25.41 11.02
N ALA A 140 5.10 -26.09 12.11
CA ALA A 140 5.25 -27.55 12.24
C ALA A 140 6.67 -28.07 11.90
N GLY A 141 7.71 -27.31 12.29
CA GLY A 141 9.11 -27.64 12.02
C GLY A 141 9.61 -27.28 10.61
N VAL A 142 8.76 -26.70 9.75
CA VAL A 142 9.14 -26.24 8.41
C VAL A 142 9.39 -24.73 8.44
N PRO A 143 10.59 -24.26 8.03
CA PRO A 143 10.90 -22.83 7.98
C PRO A 143 10.03 -22.12 6.93
N VAL A 144 9.42 -21.01 7.33
CA VAL A 144 8.67 -20.15 6.42
C VAL A 144 9.66 -19.25 5.67
N THR A 145 9.66 -19.31 4.34
CA THR A 145 10.58 -18.54 3.50
C THR A 145 9.97 -17.23 3.00
N TYR A 146 8.67 -17.21 2.72
CA TYR A 146 7.96 -16.03 2.22
C TYR A 146 6.50 -16.06 2.67
N ILE A 147 5.87 -14.87 2.69
CA ILE A 147 4.46 -14.71 3.00
C ILE A 147 3.84 -13.91 1.86
N ARG A 148 2.81 -14.48 1.22
CA ARG A 148 2.05 -13.82 0.14
C ARG A 148 0.58 -13.77 0.51
N THR A 149 -0.04 -12.62 0.29
CA THR A 149 -1.47 -12.41 0.53
C THR A 149 -2.17 -12.11 -0.78
N THR A 150 -3.17 -12.92 -1.10
CA THR A 150 -4.02 -12.69 -2.27
C THR A 150 -5.46 -12.48 -1.81
N SER A 151 -6.20 -11.67 -2.57
CA SER A 151 -7.64 -11.56 -2.45
C SER A 151 -8.25 -11.78 -3.82
N SER A 152 -9.30 -12.59 -3.87
CA SER A 152 -10.11 -12.81 -5.06
C SER A 152 -11.43 -12.06 -4.92
N SER A 153 -12.21 -11.95 -6.01
CA SER A 153 -13.58 -11.41 -6.04
C SER A 153 -13.75 -9.89 -5.87
N LEU A 154 -12.67 -9.10 -5.88
CA LEU A 154 -12.81 -7.65 -6.00
C LEU A 154 -13.14 -7.27 -7.46
N PRO A 155 -14.14 -6.40 -7.71
CA PRO A 155 -14.42 -5.83 -9.02
C PRO A 155 -13.37 -4.76 -9.42
N HIS A 156 -12.09 -5.13 -9.39
CA HIS A 156 -10.96 -4.29 -9.73
C HIS A 156 -10.13 -4.86 -10.87
N GLY A 157 -9.64 -3.98 -11.74
CA GLY A 157 -8.68 -4.36 -12.78
C GLY A 157 -7.27 -4.63 -12.24
N ILE A 158 -6.89 -3.98 -11.12
CA ILE A 158 -5.58 -4.12 -10.46
C ILE A 158 -5.76 -4.18 -8.94
N THR A 159 -5.15 -5.16 -8.30
CA THR A 159 -5.04 -5.26 -6.85
C THR A 159 -3.58 -5.47 -6.45
N MET A 160 -3.08 -4.68 -5.50
CA MET A 160 -1.73 -4.81 -4.96
C MET A 160 -1.76 -5.05 -3.46
N HIS A 161 -1.00 -6.06 -3.04
CA HIS A 161 -0.78 -6.40 -1.66
C HIS A 161 0.71 -6.35 -1.35
N MET A 162 1.10 -5.49 -0.43
CA MET A 162 2.45 -5.45 0.13
C MET A 162 2.48 -6.24 1.44
N VAL A 163 3.46 -7.11 1.59
CA VAL A 163 3.71 -7.85 2.83
C VAL A 163 5.19 -7.75 3.18
N SER A 164 5.50 -7.36 4.42
CA SER A 164 6.89 -7.40 4.91
C SER A 164 7.12 -8.64 5.77
N TYR A 165 8.18 -9.41 5.52
CA TYR A 165 8.57 -10.58 6.29
C TYR A 165 10.10 -10.72 6.33
N ALA A 166 10.67 -10.98 7.52
CA ALA A 166 12.09 -11.27 7.69
C ALA A 166 13.03 -10.26 6.97
N GLY A 167 12.75 -8.96 7.13
CA GLY A 167 13.52 -7.89 6.50
C GLY A 167 13.29 -7.71 4.99
N ARG A 168 12.47 -8.55 4.35
CA ARG A 168 12.05 -8.42 2.95
C ARG A 168 10.66 -7.81 2.84
N ALA A 169 10.40 -7.10 1.75
CA ALA A 169 9.09 -6.54 1.42
C ALA A 169 8.68 -7.06 0.04
N ASP A 170 7.62 -7.87 0.01
CA ASP A 170 7.10 -8.49 -1.20
C ASP A 170 5.82 -7.78 -1.64
N MET A 171 5.79 -7.30 -2.89
CA MET A 171 4.58 -6.78 -3.53
C MET A 171 4.00 -7.83 -4.47
N GLN A 172 2.77 -8.26 -4.19
CA GLN A 172 1.97 -9.07 -5.10
C GLN A 172 1.02 -8.19 -5.90
N ILE A 173 1.05 -8.32 -7.22
CA ILE A 173 0.14 -7.64 -8.15
C ILE A 173 -0.80 -8.69 -8.75
N LEU A 174 -2.10 -8.50 -8.59
CA LEU A 174 -3.15 -9.27 -9.25
C LEU A 174 -3.84 -8.37 -10.27
N VAL A 175 -4.01 -8.86 -11.50
CA VAL A 175 -4.68 -8.13 -12.58
C VAL A 175 -5.74 -8.96 -13.27
N ALA A 176 -6.77 -8.30 -13.78
CA ALA A 176 -7.69 -8.90 -14.75
C ALA A 176 -7.01 -8.94 -16.12
N LYS A 177 -6.69 -10.15 -16.63
CA LYS A 177 -5.99 -10.34 -17.91
C LYS A 177 -6.73 -9.72 -19.10
N ASP A 178 -8.06 -9.71 -19.05
CA ASP A 178 -8.90 -9.10 -20.10
C ASP A 178 -8.70 -7.57 -20.20
N LEU A 179 -8.28 -6.92 -19.10
CA LEU A 179 -7.98 -5.50 -19.04
C LEU A 179 -6.49 -5.20 -19.20
N ILE A 180 -5.63 -6.08 -18.68
CA ILE A 180 -4.16 -5.94 -18.69
C ILE A 180 -3.57 -7.23 -19.25
N PRO A 181 -3.38 -7.30 -20.59
CA PRO A 181 -2.92 -8.51 -21.26
C PRO A 181 -1.49 -8.92 -20.89
N HIS A 182 -0.66 -7.95 -20.51
CA HIS A 182 0.77 -8.14 -20.20
C HIS A 182 1.09 -7.71 -18.75
N PRO A 183 0.71 -8.52 -17.74
CA PRO A 183 1.00 -8.23 -16.32
C PRO A 183 2.48 -8.06 -16.01
N GLU A 184 3.35 -8.80 -16.71
CA GLU A 184 4.80 -8.74 -16.51
C GLU A 184 5.37 -7.36 -16.84
N GLU A 185 4.84 -6.69 -17.86
CA GLU A 185 5.25 -5.33 -18.23
C GLU A 185 4.84 -4.31 -17.15
N LEU A 186 3.65 -4.49 -16.56
CA LEU A 186 3.20 -3.68 -15.44
C LEU A 186 4.12 -3.87 -14.23
N ALA A 187 4.45 -5.11 -13.89
CA ALA A 187 5.36 -5.42 -12.79
C ALA A 187 6.74 -4.79 -13.02
N LYS A 188 7.27 -4.91 -14.24
CA LYS A 188 8.54 -4.28 -14.62
C LYS A 188 8.49 -2.75 -14.52
N CYS A 189 7.37 -2.11 -14.89
CA CYS A 189 7.22 -0.66 -14.70
C CYS A 189 7.31 -0.25 -13.22
N PHE A 190 6.78 -1.06 -12.29
CA PHE A 190 6.93 -0.80 -10.85
C PHE A 190 8.38 -0.99 -10.39
N GLU A 191 9.05 -2.04 -10.86
CA GLU A 191 10.46 -2.31 -10.55
C GLU A 191 11.36 -1.15 -11.03
N ASP A 192 11.24 -0.78 -12.31
CA ASP A 192 12.01 0.31 -12.92
C ASP A 192 11.81 1.63 -12.17
N ALA A 193 10.56 1.95 -11.77
CA ALA A 193 10.26 3.17 -11.02
C ALA A 193 10.87 3.18 -9.61
N LEU A 194 10.89 2.03 -8.92
CA LEU A 194 11.53 1.91 -7.61
C LEU A 194 13.05 2.04 -7.72
N LEU A 195 13.65 1.46 -8.77
CA LEU A 195 15.07 1.62 -9.06
C LEU A 195 15.42 3.07 -9.36
N GLU A 196 14.63 3.75 -10.19
CA GLU A 196 14.81 5.17 -10.51
C GLU A 196 14.74 6.05 -9.25
N MET A 197 13.78 5.80 -8.35
CA MET A 197 13.69 6.53 -7.07
C MET A 197 14.90 6.25 -6.16
N LYS A 198 15.35 5.00 -6.09
CA LYS A 198 16.53 4.62 -5.32
C LYS A 198 17.78 5.33 -5.84
N GLU A 199 17.99 5.33 -7.15
CA GLU A 199 19.12 5.99 -7.78
C GLU A 199 19.10 7.50 -7.56
N ALA A 200 17.93 8.13 -7.70
CA ALA A 200 17.77 9.57 -7.46
C ALA A 200 18.00 9.97 -5.98
N ALA A 201 17.78 9.05 -5.04
CA ALA A 201 18.02 9.28 -3.61
C ALA A 201 19.50 9.13 -3.19
N LEU A 202 20.35 8.55 -4.04
CA LEU A 202 21.78 8.44 -3.75
C LEU A 202 22.48 9.80 -3.90
N PRO A 203 23.46 10.12 -3.04
CA PRO A 203 24.23 11.35 -3.15
C PRO A 203 24.98 11.39 -4.48
N LYS A 204 24.92 12.54 -5.18
CA LYS A 204 25.66 12.73 -6.42
C LYS A 204 27.17 12.84 -6.10
N PRO A 205 28.06 12.28 -6.95
CA PRO A 205 29.52 12.32 -6.73
C PRO A 205 30.10 13.71 -6.49
N SER A 206 29.41 14.78 -6.93
CA SER A 206 29.81 16.17 -6.75
C SER A 206 29.70 16.72 -5.32
N GLU A 207 28.97 16.05 -4.41
CA GLU A 207 28.85 16.49 -3.00
C GLU A 207 29.90 15.88 -2.06
N ILE A 208 30.64 14.86 -2.50
CA ILE A 208 31.66 14.20 -1.69
C ILE A 208 32.96 15.01 -1.65
N GLN A 209 33.24 15.83 -2.66
CA GLN A 209 34.46 16.66 -2.73
C GLN A 209 34.40 17.94 -1.89
N SER A 210 33.25 18.35 -1.35
CA SER A 210 33.12 19.61 -0.57
C SER A 210 33.29 19.44 0.94
N LYS A 211 33.44 18.21 1.44
CA LYS A 211 33.67 17.92 2.87
C LYS A 211 35.02 17.22 3.07
N SER A 212 36.11 17.97 2.89
CA SER A 212 37.39 17.60 3.50
C SER A 212 37.60 18.43 4.78
N PRO A 213 38.12 17.87 5.89
CA PRO A 213 38.12 18.54 7.19
C PRO A 213 39.16 19.66 7.22
N GLN A 214 38.76 20.87 7.61
CA GLN A 214 39.70 21.91 8.03
C GLN A 214 40.35 21.46 9.34
N ILE A 215 41.64 21.13 9.27
CA ILE A 215 42.51 20.89 10.42
C ILE A 215 42.78 22.27 11.04
N PHE A 216 42.37 22.44 12.31
CA PHE A 216 42.73 23.61 13.12
C PHE A 216 44.24 23.60 13.40
N GLY A 217 44.90 24.70 13.07
CA GLY A 217 46.22 25.09 13.58
C GLY A 217 46.08 26.17 14.65
#